data_AF-A0A5D4NWM3-F1
#
_entry.id   AF-A0A5D4NWM3-F1
#
_cell.length_a   1.000
_cell.length_b   1.000
_cell.length_c   1.000
_cell.angle_alpha   90.00
_cell.angle_beta   90.00
_cell.angle_gamma   90.00
#
_symmetry.space_group_name_H-M   'P 1'
#
loop_
_entity.id
_entity.type
_entity.pdbx_description
1 polymer ?
#
loop_
_entity_poly.entity_id
_entity_poly.type
_entity_poly.pdbx_seq_one_letter_code
_entity_poly.pdbx_strand_id
1 'polypeptide(L)' 'MKQEFSMTKDNVTYRFTFIGFPDKKNSYGEIYVTDSSHTTYVLRGFDRQAVLKEAKKRIADK' A
#
# COMPACT_ATOMS: atom_id res chain seq x y z
N MET A 1 10.44 -8.94 -3.77
CA MET A 1 10.46 -8.02 -4.91
C MET A 1 9.87 -6.69 -4.44
N LYS A 2 10.42 -5.56 -4.88
CA LYS A 2 9.91 -4.21 -4.57
C LYS A 2 9.14 -3.69 -5.80
N GLN A 3 7.95 -3.13 -5.60
CA GLN A 3 7.18 -2.46 -6.66
C GLN A 3 6.70 -1.11 -6.13
N GLU A 4 6.72 -0.08 -6.97
CA GLU A 4 6.36 1.29 -6.59
C GLU A 4 5.40 1.87 -7.60
N PHE A 5 4.37 2.57 -7.13
CA PHE A 5 3.45 3.32 -7.99
C PHE A 5 2.86 4.52 -7.27
N SER A 6 2.39 5.50 -8.04
CA SER A 6 1.76 6.70 -7.51
C SER A 6 0.30 6.77 -7.96
N MET A 7 -0.56 7.29 -7.09
CA MET A 7 -1.97 7.51 -7.36
C MET A 7 -2.34 8.92 -6.94
N THR A 8 -3.00 9.67 -7.82
CA THR A 8 -3.55 10.98 -7.49
C THR A 8 -5.05 10.85 -7.25
N LYS A 9 -5.52 11.35 -6.11
CA LYS A 9 -6.93 11.37 -5.71
C LYS A 9 -7.21 12.69 -4.99
N ASP A 10 -8.27 13.39 -5.35
CA ASP A 10 -8.67 14.66 -4.73
C ASP A 10 -7.52 15.69 -4.63
N ASN A 11 -6.71 15.79 -5.70
CA ASN A 11 -5.51 16.63 -5.79
C ASN A 11 -4.38 16.27 -4.80
N VAL A 12 -4.48 15.15 -4.09
CA VAL A 12 -3.44 14.57 -3.24
C VAL A 12 -2.78 13.42 -3.97
N THR A 13 -1.44 13.40 -3.98
CA THR A 13 -0.67 12.29 -4.55
C THR A 13 -0.21 11.36 -3.46
N TYR A 14 -0.58 10.08 -3.57
CA TYR A 14 -0.18 9.00 -2.68
C TYR A 14 0.86 8.14 -3.38
N ARG A 15 1.97 7.85 -2.68
CA ARG A 15 2.99 6.92 -3.13
C ARG A 15 2.80 5.59 -2.45
N PHE A 16 2.74 4.53 -3.25
CA PHE A 16 2.66 3.18 -2.77
C PHE A 16 3.98 2.45 -3.01
N THR A 17 4.49 1.78 -1.98
CA THR A 17 5.61 0.85 -2.11
C THR A 17 5.18 -0.51 -1.61
N PHE A 18 5.32 -1.52 -2.45
CA PHE A 18 5.01 -2.91 -2.15
C PHE A 18 6.33 -3.64 -1.93
N ILE A 19 6.45 -4.33 -0.81
CA ILE A 19 7.60 -5.15 -0.46
C ILE A 19 7.11 -6.55 -0.13
N GLY A 20 7.71 -7.57 -0.73
CA GLY A 20 7.33 -8.97 -0.48
C GLY A 20 6.24 -9.44 -1.43
N PHE A 21 5.29 -10.21 -0.90
CA PHE A 21 4.27 -10.94 -1.68
C PHE A 21 4.83 -11.75 -2.87
N PRO A 22 5.87 -12.59 -2.69
CA PRO A 22 6.23 -13.55 -3.74
C PRO A 22 5.01 -14.39 -4.14
N ASP A 23 4.90 -14.78 -5.40
CA ASP A 23 3.79 -15.53 -6.03
C ASP A 23 3.39 -16.86 -5.35
N LYS A 24 3.99 -17.19 -4.19
CA LYS A 24 3.61 -18.34 -3.37
C LYS A 24 2.38 -17.98 -2.52
N LYS A 25 1.41 -18.91 -2.44
CA LYS A 25 0.30 -18.83 -1.46
C LYS A 25 0.86 -18.54 -0.06
N ASN A 26 0.24 -17.60 0.66
CA ASN A 26 0.59 -17.18 2.02
C ASN A 26 1.97 -16.53 2.15
N SER A 27 2.35 -15.69 1.20
CA SER A 27 3.61 -14.95 1.31
C SER A 27 3.42 -13.63 2.05
N TYR A 28 4.23 -13.44 3.09
CA TYR A 28 4.26 -12.17 3.82
C TYR A 28 4.67 -11.02 2.90
N GLY A 29 4.01 -9.87 3.08
CA GLY A 29 4.36 -8.65 2.41
C GLY A 29 3.81 -7.42 3.12
N GLU A 30 4.26 -6.28 2.62
CA GLU A 30 4.03 -4.97 3.21
C GLU A 30 3.67 -3.98 2.10
N ILE A 31 2.73 -3.09 2.40
CA ILE A 31 2.33 -1.97 1.55
C ILE A 31 2.53 -0.70 2.37
N TYR A 32 3.42 0.16 1.87
CA TYR A 32 3.66 1.49 2.38
C TYR A 32 2.81 2.47 1.58
N VAL A 33 2.12 3.37 2.25
CA VAL A 33 1.35 4.45 1.65
C VAL A 33 1.84 5.76 2.24
N THR A 34 2.48 6.59 1.42
CA THR A 34 2.93 7.93 1.82
C THR A 34 2.04 8.97 1.18
N ASP A 35 1.45 9.85 1.99
CA ASP A 35 0.66 10.99 1.49
C ASP A 35 1.51 12.27 1.33
N SER A 36 0.92 13.34 0.80
CA SER A 36 1.61 14.61 0.53
C SER A 36 2.17 15.31 1.78
N SER A 37 1.64 14.99 2.97
CA SER A 37 2.18 15.44 4.26
C SER A 37 3.43 14.68 4.72
N HIS A 38 3.94 13.76 3.90
CA HIS A 38 5.03 12.81 4.24
C HIS A 38 4.66 11.80 5.34
N THR A 39 3.41 11.76 5.78
CA THR A 39 2.93 10.69 6.66
C THR A 39 2.93 9.37 5.91
N THR A 40 3.56 8.34 6.48
CA THR A 40 3.65 7.00 5.88
C THR A 40 2.91 5.98 6.73
N TYR A 41 1.96 5.29 6.12
CA TYR A 41 1.23 4.17 6.70
C TYR A 41 1.82 2.85 6.19
N VAL A 42 1.99 1.88 7.09
CA VAL A 42 2.50 0.55 6.73
C VAL A 42 1.45 -0.48 7.05
N LEU A 43 1.01 -1.22 6.04
CA LEU A 43 0.06 -2.33 6.18
C LEU A 43 0.76 -3.63 5.81
N ARG A 44 0.52 -4.67 6.61
CA ARG A 44 1.30 -5.92 6.56
C ARG A 44 0.37 -7.11 6.57
N GLY A 45 0.75 -8.19 5.89
CA GLY A 45 -0.03 -9.43 5.91
C GLY A 45 0.41 -10.46 4.90
N PHE A 46 -0.28 -11.59 4.88
CA PHE A 46 0.01 -12.73 4.00
C PHE A 46 -0.82 -12.73 2.71
N ASP A 47 -1.90 -11.94 2.67
CA ASP A 47 -2.77 -11.80 1.49
C ASP A 47 -2.62 -10.40 0.89
N ARG A 48 -2.01 -10.33 -0.29
CA ARG A 48 -1.75 -9.06 -1.00
C ARG A 48 -3.03 -8.26 -1.24
N GLN A 49 -4.13 -8.92 -1.58
CA GLN A 49 -5.37 -8.22 -1.91
C GLN A 49 -6.04 -7.64 -0.66
N ALA A 50 -6.04 -8.36 0.45
CA ALA A 50 -6.55 -7.89 1.73
C ALA A 50 -5.75 -6.68 2.22
N VAL A 51 -4.41 -6.76 2.21
CA VAL A 51 -3.54 -5.66 2.63
C VAL A 51 -3.74 -4.43 1.73
N LEU A 52 -3.89 -4.62 0.41
CA LEU A 52 -4.16 -3.53 -0.53
C LEU A 52 -5.55 -2.91 -0.33
N LYS A 53 -6.56 -3.73 -0.01
CA LYS A 53 -7.92 -3.23 0.27
C LYS A 53 -7.92 -2.32 1.49
N GLU A 54 -7.24 -2.70 2.56
CA GLU A 54 -7.11 -1.87 3.76
C GLU A 54 -6.30 -0.59 3.47
N ALA A 55 -5.25 -0.68 2.65
CA ALA A 55 -4.47 0.48 2.23
C ALA A 55 -5.32 1.50 1.48
N LYS A 56 -6.19 1.02 0.58
CA LYS A 56 -7.14 1.87 -0.16
C LYS A 56 -8.22 2.48 0.75
N LYS A 57 -8.76 1.72 1.71
CA LYS A 57 -9.72 2.26 2.69
C LYS A 57 -9.11 3.42 3.47
N ARG A 58 -7.84 3.32 3.89
CA ARG A 58 -7.15 4.39 4.62
C ARG A 58 -7.09 5.71 3.85
N ILE A 59 -7.03 5.63 2.52
CA ILE A 59 -7.02 6.79 1.61
C ILE A 59 -8.44 7.24 1.26
N ALA A 60 -9.45 6.36 1.37
CA ALA A 60 -10.84 6.73 1.16
C ALA A 60 -11.44 7.47 2.36
N ASP A 61 -10.96 7.17 3.56
CA ASP A 61 -11.39 7.77 4.82
C ASP A 61 -10.71 9.12 5.14
N LYS A 62 -9.63 9.46 4.41
CA LYS A 62 -8.98 10.77 4.44
C LYS A 62 -9.50 11.64 3.31
#